data_AF-A0A7W7WF03-F1
#
_entry.id   AF-A0A7W7WF03-F1
#
_cell.length_a   1.000
_cell.length_b   1.000
_cell.length_c   1.000
_cell.angle_alpha   90.00
_cell.angle_beta   90.00
_cell.angle_gamma   90.00
#
_symmetry.space_group_name_H-M   'P 1'
#
loop_
_entity.id
_entity.type
_entity.pdbx_description
1 polymer ?
#
loop_
_entity_poly.entity_id
_entity_poly.type
_entity_poly.pdbx_seq_one_letter_code
_entity_poly.pdbx_strand_id
1 'polypeptide(L)'
;MRTTDLTEALAKARRVLRIADLSETEVFARAKLATVEELLTVRAALPGAWYSAEYGTVGADGEPLHGLLDEELPGDADSLARLLPLEFTQEGQPLGALPDGYEAAFLSAVGAGPASLEWWWTRWPAVPELDLQPGAKHAEVQIAVHSADLYCEVPADTHTLYVHVGPHEAARADWIAAQAGLHVIGPGVWDG
;
A
#
# COMPACT_ATOMS: atom_id res chain seq x y z
N MET A 1 -3.16 4.30 13.50
CA MET A 1 -2.89 3.25 14.53
C MET A 1 -1.60 2.52 14.17
N ARG A 2 -0.97 1.79 15.10
CA ARG A 2 0.23 0.98 14.85
C ARG A 2 0.14 -0.37 15.54
N THR A 3 0.55 -1.44 14.88
CA THR A 3 0.49 -2.83 15.39
C THR A 3 1.60 -3.69 14.78
N THR A 4 1.90 -4.83 15.38
CA THR A 4 2.77 -5.88 14.80
C THR A 4 1.97 -6.98 14.10
N ASP A 5 0.64 -6.86 14.03
CA ASP A 5 -0.26 -7.82 13.40
C ASP A 5 -0.86 -7.25 12.11
N LEU A 6 -0.42 -7.77 10.95
CA LEU A 6 -0.95 -7.39 9.64
C LEU A 6 -2.45 -7.68 9.47
N THR A 7 -2.94 -8.76 10.08
CA THR A 7 -4.36 -9.11 10.02
C THR A 7 -5.18 -8.07 10.77
N GLU A 8 -4.68 -7.61 11.92
CA GLU A 8 -5.28 -6.51 12.65
C GLU A 8 -5.25 -5.22 11.81
N ALA A 9 -4.09 -4.85 11.24
CA ALA A 9 -3.96 -3.65 10.41
C ALA A 9 -4.97 -3.64 9.25
N LEU A 10 -5.07 -4.75 8.50
CA LEU A 10 -6.04 -4.89 7.41
C LEU A 10 -7.49 -4.83 7.91
N ALA A 11 -7.79 -5.50 9.03
CA ALA A 11 -9.14 -5.47 9.60
C ALA A 11 -9.54 -4.04 10.02
N LYS A 12 -8.61 -3.25 10.56
CA LYS A 12 -8.84 -1.85 10.91
C LYS A 12 -8.96 -0.96 9.67
N ALA A 13 -8.13 -1.16 8.65
CA ALA A 13 -8.25 -0.45 7.37
C ALA A 13 -9.63 -0.67 6.73
N ARG A 14 -10.10 -1.92 6.68
CA ARG A 14 -11.45 -2.26 6.20
C ARG A 14 -12.55 -1.60 7.02
N ARG A 15 -12.37 -1.42 8.33
CA ARG A 15 -13.34 -0.66 9.15
C ARG A 15 -13.39 0.81 8.76
N VAL A 16 -12.24 1.42 8.49
CA VAL A 16 -12.15 2.81 8.01
C VAL A 16 -12.80 2.94 6.63
N LEU A 17 -12.49 2.04 5.70
CA LEU A 17 -13.02 2.07 4.33
C LEU A 17 -14.55 1.97 4.27
N ARG A 18 -15.20 1.30 5.22
CA ARG A 18 -16.68 1.27 5.32
C ARG A 18 -17.33 2.62 5.59
N ILE A 19 -16.56 3.63 5.98
CA ILE A 19 -17.03 5.00 6.20
C ILE A 19 -17.02 5.79 4.88
N ALA A 20 -16.09 5.46 3.98
CA ALA A 20 -15.93 6.15 2.71
C ALA A 20 -16.93 5.64 1.66
N ASP A 21 -17.17 6.49 0.66
CA ASP A 21 -17.68 6.03 -0.63
C ASP A 21 -16.50 5.47 -1.44
N LEU A 22 -16.67 4.22 -1.89
CA LEU A 22 -15.64 3.41 -2.55
C LEU A 22 -15.90 3.21 -4.05
N SER A 23 -16.89 3.91 -4.62
CA SER A 23 -17.37 3.70 -5.99
C SER A 23 -16.30 3.90 -7.08
N GLU A 24 -15.33 4.79 -6.83
CA GLU A 24 -14.22 5.09 -7.73
C GLU A 24 -12.86 4.63 -7.16
N THR A 25 -12.88 3.85 -6.07
CA THR A 25 -11.64 3.48 -5.37
C THR A 25 -10.79 2.53 -6.20
N GLU A 26 -9.50 2.84 -6.25
CA GLU A 26 -8.47 1.98 -6.81
C GLU A 26 -7.52 1.52 -5.72
N VAL A 27 -6.99 0.30 -5.86
CA VAL A 27 -6.01 -0.28 -4.94
C VAL A 27 -4.65 -0.26 -5.59
N PHE A 28 -3.68 0.29 -4.88
CA PHE A 28 -2.27 0.32 -5.22
C PHE A 28 -1.50 -0.56 -4.24
N ALA A 29 -0.52 -1.31 -4.73
CA ALA A 29 0.31 -2.16 -3.90
C ALA A 29 1.77 -2.01 -4.30
N ARG A 30 2.66 -1.85 -3.31
CA ARG A 30 4.11 -1.79 -3.51
C ARG A 30 4.83 -2.63 -2.49
N ALA A 31 5.94 -3.25 -2.87
CA ALA A 31 6.75 -4.02 -1.94
C ALA A 31 8.21 -4.05 -2.37
N LYS A 32 9.12 -4.04 -1.40
CA LYS A 32 10.53 -4.37 -1.63
C LYS A 32 10.74 -5.86 -1.35
N LEU A 33 11.06 -6.61 -2.41
CA LEU A 33 11.24 -8.05 -2.38
C LEU A 33 12.74 -8.35 -2.31
N ALA A 34 13.18 -8.96 -1.21
CA ALA A 34 14.59 -9.20 -0.92
C ALA A 34 15.04 -10.61 -1.29
N THR A 35 14.09 -11.54 -1.48
CA THR A 35 14.36 -12.94 -1.78
C THR A 35 13.61 -13.42 -3.03
N VAL A 36 14.14 -14.47 -3.67
CA VAL A 36 13.47 -15.11 -4.82
C VAL A 36 12.13 -15.73 -4.38
N GLU A 37 12.05 -16.24 -3.14
CA GLU A 37 10.82 -16.80 -2.59
C GLU A 37 9.71 -15.74 -2.45
N GLU A 38 10.03 -14.57 -1.89
CA GLU A 38 9.10 -13.43 -1.82
C GLU A 38 8.63 -13.01 -3.22
N LEU A 39 9.57 -12.90 -4.17
CA LEU A 39 9.25 -12.60 -5.56
C LEU A 39 8.26 -13.61 -6.16
N LEU A 40 8.58 -14.89 -6.11
CA LEU A 40 7.72 -15.92 -6.70
C LEU A 40 6.35 -16.00 -6.01
N THR A 41 6.29 -15.76 -4.70
CA THR A 41 5.03 -15.74 -3.94
C THR A 41 4.15 -14.57 -4.37
N VAL A 42 4.72 -13.37 -4.48
CA VAL A 42 4.00 -12.17 -4.95
C VAL A 42 3.55 -12.35 -6.40
N ARG A 43 4.42 -12.83 -7.30
CA ARG A 43 4.09 -13.12 -8.71
C ARG A 43 2.87 -14.04 -8.84
N ALA A 44 2.82 -15.09 -8.03
CA ALA A 44 1.73 -16.05 -8.05
C ALA A 44 0.41 -15.46 -7.53
N ALA A 45 0.48 -14.57 -6.54
CA ALA A 45 -0.69 -13.91 -5.96
C ALA A 45 -1.23 -12.76 -6.84
N LEU A 46 -0.34 -12.08 -7.57
CA LEU A 46 -0.58 -10.77 -8.17
C LEU A 46 0.01 -10.70 -9.59
N PRO A 47 -0.62 -11.37 -10.58
CA PRO A 47 -0.14 -11.34 -11.96
C PRO A 47 -0.33 -9.96 -12.59
N GLY A 48 0.58 -9.59 -13.51
CA GLY A 48 0.47 -8.35 -14.29
C GLY A 48 1.05 -7.10 -13.61
N ALA A 49 1.86 -7.28 -12.58
CA ALA A 49 2.56 -6.19 -11.92
C ALA A 49 3.86 -5.79 -12.63
N TRP A 50 4.36 -4.62 -12.25
CA TRP A 50 5.63 -4.06 -12.68
C TRP A 50 6.72 -4.33 -11.62
N TYR A 51 7.95 -4.50 -12.10
CA TYR A 51 9.12 -4.77 -11.30
C TYR A 51 10.24 -3.82 -11.68
N SER A 52 10.92 -3.27 -10.69
CA SER A 52 12.08 -2.40 -10.89
C SER A 52 13.22 -2.86 -10.00
N ALA A 53 14.40 -3.02 -10.56
CA ALA A 53 15.60 -3.17 -9.76
C ALA A 53 16.07 -1.82 -9.22
N GLU A 54 17.01 -1.85 -8.28
CA GLU A 54 17.63 -0.64 -7.77
C GLU A 54 18.25 0.18 -8.90
N TYR A 55 18.15 1.51 -8.81
CA TYR A 55 18.66 2.42 -9.83
C TYR A 55 20.13 2.13 -10.16
N GLY A 56 20.43 1.97 -11.46
CA GLY A 56 21.77 1.61 -11.95
C GLY A 56 22.00 0.11 -12.11
N THR A 57 21.04 -0.75 -11.73
CA THR A 57 21.06 -2.17 -12.10
C THR A 57 20.77 -2.31 -13.59
N VAL A 58 21.63 -3.02 -14.31
CA VAL A 58 21.50 -3.26 -15.75
C VAL A 58 21.39 -4.74 -16.07
N GLY A 59 20.66 -5.04 -17.13
CA GLY A 59 20.51 -6.39 -17.67
C GLY A 59 21.79 -6.90 -18.30
N ALA A 60 21.76 -8.16 -18.75
CA ALA A 60 22.87 -8.76 -19.49
C ALA A 60 23.17 -8.05 -20.82
N ASP A 61 22.19 -7.33 -21.35
CA ASP A 61 22.27 -6.45 -22.52
C ASP A 61 22.79 -5.04 -22.21
N GLY A 62 22.96 -4.69 -20.93
CA GLY A 62 23.40 -3.38 -20.47
C GLY A 62 22.29 -2.34 -20.32
N GLU A 63 21.02 -2.71 -20.53
CA GLU A 63 19.89 -1.79 -20.38
C GLU A 63 19.44 -1.70 -18.91
N PRO A 64 18.96 -0.53 -18.44
CA PRO A 64 18.43 -0.38 -17.09
C PRO A 64 17.25 -1.32 -16.82
N LEU A 65 17.29 -2.05 -15.70
CA LEU A 65 16.19 -2.93 -15.29
C LEU A 65 15.17 -2.15 -14.46
N HIS A 66 14.39 -1.30 -15.13
CA HIS A 66 13.33 -0.50 -14.53
C HIS A 66 12.03 -0.66 -15.31
N GLY A 67 10.91 -0.82 -14.59
CA GLY A 67 9.59 -0.96 -15.21
C GLY A 67 9.44 -2.20 -16.06
N LEU A 68 9.94 -3.35 -15.59
CA LEU A 68 9.76 -4.64 -16.24
C LEU A 68 8.39 -5.23 -15.89
N LEU A 69 7.67 -5.75 -16.87
CA LEU A 69 6.52 -6.60 -16.63
C LEU A 69 6.97 -7.98 -16.12
N ASP A 70 6.04 -8.67 -15.47
CA ASP A 70 6.23 -10.04 -14.96
C ASP A 70 6.85 -11.00 -16.00
N GLU A 71 6.39 -10.91 -17.25
CA GLU A 71 6.83 -11.74 -18.37
C GLU A 71 8.25 -11.43 -18.87
N GLU A 72 8.79 -10.26 -18.52
CA GLU A 72 10.13 -9.82 -18.89
C GLU A 72 11.19 -10.25 -17.86
N LEU A 73 10.76 -10.68 -16.66
CA LEU A 73 11.67 -11.21 -15.65
C LEU A 73 12.23 -12.59 -16.06
N PRO A 74 13.50 -12.88 -15.72
CA PRO A 74 14.07 -14.22 -15.91
C PRO A 74 13.23 -15.32 -15.27
N GLY A 75 13.15 -16.47 -15.95
CA GLY A 75 12.40 -17.63 -15.46
C GLY A 75 13.14 -18.51 -14.46
N ASP A 76 14.46 -18.36 -14.33
CA ASP A 76 15.30 -19.16 -13.43
C ASP A 76 15.69 -18.42 -12.15
N ALA A 77 15.78 -19.17 -11.05
CA ALA A 77 16.02 -18.61 -9.71
C ALA A 77 17.39 -17.93 -9.57
N ASP A 78 18.42 -18.42 -10.24
CA ASP A 78 19.79 -17.87 -10.14
C ASP A 78 19.89 -16.50 -10.80
N SER A 79 19.22 -16.32 -11.94
CA SER A 79 19.11 -15.03 -12.61
C SER A 79 18.26 -14.05 -11.81
N LEU A 80 17.12 -14.50 -11.28
CA LEU A 80 16.28 -13.68 -10.40
C LEU A 80 17.03 -13.21 -9.15
N ALA A 81 17.82 -14.09 -8.54
CA ALA A 81 18.61 -13.75 -7.35
C ALA A 81 19.60 -12.60 -7.58
N ARG A 82 20.07 -12.39 -8.82
CA ARG A 82 20.98 -11.28 -9.18
C ARG A 82 20.27 -9.95 -9.34
N LEU A 83 18.94 -9.95 -9.47
CA LEU A 83 18.14 -8.74 -9.63
C LEU A 83 17.64 -8.17 -8.30
N LEU A 84 17.77 -8.95 -7.21
CA LEU A 84 17.27 -8.57 -5.91
C LEU A 84 18.18 -7.52 -5.23
N PRO A 85 17.61 -6.60 -4.43
CA PRO A 85 16.18 -6.46 -4.17
C PRO A 85 15.42 -5.83 -5.34
N LEU A 86 14.19 -6.30 -5.58
CA LEU A 86 13.28 -5.73 -6.57
C LEU A 86 12.18 -4.94 -5.87
N GLU A 87 11.81 -3.79 -6.42
CA GLU A 87 10.58 -3.10 -6.12
C GLU A 87 9.46 -3.66 -7.00
N PHE A 88 8.45 -4.23 -6.36
CA PHE A 88 7.18 -4.57 -6.98
C PHE A 88 6.26 -3.36 -6.91
N THR A 89 5.59 -3.07 -8.02
CA THR A 89 4.52 -2.06 -8.08
C THR A 89 3.36 -2.60 -8.89
N GLN A 90 2.18 -2.58 -8.29
CA GLN A 90 0.93 -2.71 -9.02
C GLN A 90 0.20 -1.38 -8.96
N GLU A 91 0.02 -0.79 -10.14
CA GLU A 91 -0.74 0.44 -10.30
C GLU A 91 -2.24 0.21 -10.07
N GLY A 92 -2.96 1.32 -9.87
CA GLY A 92 -4.35 1.37 -9.44
C GLY A 92 -5.25 0.37 -10.15
N GLN A 93 -5.70 -0.62 -9.40
CA GLN A 93 -6.72 -1.56 -9.85
C GLN A 93 -8.07 -1.16 -9.25
N PRO A 94 -9.14 -1.02 -10.05
CA PRO A 94 -10.47 -0.75 -9.52
C PRO A 94 -10.86 -1.77 -8.45
N LEU A 95 -11.26 -1.31 -7.26
CA LEU A 95 -11.54 -2.18 -6.12
C LEU A 95 -12.58 -3.26 -6.45
N GLY A 96 -13.60 -2.91 -7.24
CA GLY A 96 -14.64 -3.85 -7.67
C GLY A 96 -14.23 -4.88 -8.73
N ALA A 97 -13.04 -4.73 -9.33
CA ALA A 97 -12.49 -5.67 -10.31
C ALA A 97 -11.51 -6.68 -9.68
N LEU A 98 -11.09 -6.44 -8.43
CA LEU A 98 -10.15 -7.31 -7.73
C LEU A 98 -10.81 -8.62 -7.27
N PRO A 99 -10.08 -9.75 -7.28
CA PRO A 99 -10.58 -10.99 -6.74
C PRO A 99 -10.78 -10.90 -5.21
N ASP A 100 -11.75 -11.65 -4.70
CA ASP A 100 -11.98 -11.75 -3.26
C ASP A 100 -10.71 -12.19 -2.51
N GLY A 101 -10.35 -11.43 -1.47
CA GLY A 101 -9.17 -11.73 -0.65
C GLY A 101 -7.85 -11.21 -1.21
N TYR A 102 -7.86 -10.47 -2.31
CA TYR A 102 -6.68 -9.83 -2.91
C TYR A 102 -5.76 -9.16 -1.87
N GLU A 103 -6.31 -8.34 -0.96
CA GLU A 103 -5.49 -7.60 0.00
C GLU A 103 -4.79 -8.52 1.00
N ALA A 104 -5.49 -9.58 1.44
CA ALA A 104 -4.93 -10.56 2.35
C ALA A 104 -3.88 -11.44 1.65
N ALA A 105 -4.09 -11.76 0.38
CA ALA A 105 -3.12 -12.49 -0.44
C ALA A 105 -1.83 -11.67 -0.61
N PHE A 106 -1.95 -10.39 -0.96
CA PHE A 106 -0.79 -9.48 -1.03
C PHE A 106 -0.06 -9.40 0.31
N LEU A 107 -0.78 -9.09 1.41
CA LEU A 107 -0.16 -8.94 2.72
C LEU A 107 0.45 -10.24 3.27
N SER A 108 -0.02 -11.40 2.83
CA SER A 108 0.60 -12.69 3.15
C SER A 108 1.79 -13.04 2.27
N ALA A 109 1.87 -12.46 1.07
CA ALA A 109 2.93 -12.69 0.10
C ALA A 109 4.15 -11.79 0.34
N VAL A 110 3.94 -10.59 0.86
CA VAL A 110 5.03 -9.72 1.29
C VAL A 110 5.73 -10.34 2.50
N GLY A 111 7.03 -10.62 2.36
CA GLY A 111 7.84 -11.16 3.45
C GLY A 111 8.24 -10.07 4.44
N ALA A 112 9.49 -10.12 4.94
CA ALA A 112 9.95 -9.21 5.99
C ALA A 112 10.30 -7.79 5.50
N GLY A 113 10.23 -7.55 4.18
CA GLY A 113 10.53 -6.26 3.56
C GLY A 113 9.44 -5.20 3.77
N PRO A 114 9.78 -3.90 3.63
CA PRO A 114 8.81 -2.82 3.56
C PRO A 114 7.83 -2.97 2.39
N ALA A 115 6.56 -2.67 2.62
CA ALA A 115 5.51 -2.68 1.60
C ALA A 115 4.42 -1.68 1.92
N SER A 116 3.63 -1.28 0.92
CA SER A 116 2.42 -0.49 1.09
C SER A 116 1.22 -1.13 0.39
N LEU A 117 0.06 -1.00 1.02
CA LEU A 117 -1.24 -1.26 0.42
C LEU A 117 -2.10 -0.02 0.60
N GLU A 118 -2.58 0.53 -0.51
CA GLU A 118 -3.19 1.85 -0.54
C GLU A 118 -4.52 1.80 -1.30
N TRP A 119 -5.52 2.50 -0.77
CA TRP A 119 -6.82 2.69 -1.40
C TRP A 119 -6.94 4.16 -1.77
N TRP A 120 -6.79 4.43 -3.06
CA TRP A 120 -6.83 5.76 -3.66
C TRP A 120 -8.20 6.08 -4.20
N TRP A 121 -8.44 7.37 -4.45
CA TRP A 121 -9.72 7.86 -5.00
C TRP A 121 -10.93 7.46 -4.16
N THR A 122 -10.74 7.25 -2.85
CA THR A 122 -11.86 7.14 -1.92
C THR A 122 -12.52 8.50 -1.76
N ARG A 123 -13.72 8.55 -1.21
CA ARG A 123 -14.39 9.81 -0.88
C ARG A 123 -14.88 9.79 0.55
N TRP A 124 -14.37 10.72 1.36
CA TRP A 124 -14.89 10.92 2.70
C TRP A 124 -16.30 11.52 2.64
N PRO A 125 -17.22 11.04 3.51
CA PRO A 125 -18.57 11.56 3.54
C PRO A 125 -18.60 13.00 4.07
N ALA A 126 -19.74 13.68 3.92
CA ALA A 126 -19.99 14.89 4.68
C ALA A 126 -20.01 14.59 6.19
N VAL A 127 -19.53 15.52 7.00
CA VAL A 127 -19.67 15.49 8.46
C VAL A 127 -20.34 16.80 8.90
N PRO A 128 -21.68 16.88 8.84
CA PRO A 128 -22.41 18.13 9.10
C PRO A 128 -22.14 18.75 10.46
N GLU A 129 -21.93 17.92 11.49
CA GLU A 129 -21.62 18.37 12.86
C GLU A 129 -20.26 19.08 12.97
N LEU A 130 -19.40 18.94 11.97
CA LEU A 130 -18.10 19.61 11.85
C LEU A 130 -18.06 20.64 10.71
N ASP A 131 -19.19 20.92 10.05
CA ASP A 131 -19.27 21.76 8.85
C ASP A 131 -18.35 21.29 7.71
N LEU A 132 -18.17 19.97 7.57
CA LEU A 132 -17.31 19.37 6.56
C LEU A 132 -18.13 18.80 5.40
N GLN A 133 -17.84 19.25 4.19
CA GLN A 133 -18.44 18.73 2.95
C GLN A 133 -17.83 17.38 2.55
N PRO A 134 -18.44 16.61 1.63
CA PRO A 134 -17.76 15.43 1.07
C PRO A 134 -16.44 15.82 0.41
N GLY A 135 -15.40 15.00 0.60
CA GLY A 135 -14.06 15.28 0.10
C GLY A 135 -13.43 14.06 -0.54
N ALA A 136 -13.09 14.15 -1.83
CA ALA A 136 -12.30 13.14 -2.53
C ALA A 136 -10.80 13.50 -2.60
N LYS A 137 -10.48 14.79 -2.48
CA LYS A 137 -9.10 15.27 -2.51
C LYS A 137 -8.38 14.83 -1.24
N HIS A 138 -7.26 14.14 -1.38
CA HIS A 138 -6.47 13.55 -0.28
C HIS A 138 -7.21 12.46 0.51
N ALA A 139 -8.31 11.92 -0.02
CA ALA A 139 -9.07 10.87 0.64
C ALA A 139 -8.49 9.51 0.26
N GLU A 140 -7.60 9.03 1.12
CA GLU A 140 -6.86 7.79 0.90
C GLU A 140 -6.72 7.03 2.22
N VAL A 141 -6.64 5.71 2.13
CA VAL A 141 -6.28 4.84 3.25
C VAL A 141 -5.01 4.11 2.85
N GLN A 142 -4.07 3.97 3.78
CA GLN A 142 -2.81 3.29 3.51
C GLN A 142 -2.38 2.44 4.69
N ILE A 143 -1.93 1.23 4.41
CA ILE A 143 -1.15 0.43 5.36
C ILE A 143 0.30 0.49 4.89
N ALA A 144 1.18 1.05 5.72
CA ALA A 144 2.61 0.85 5.59
C ALA A 144 3.00 -0.39 6.39
N VAL A 145 3.67 -1.34 5.76
CA VAL A 145 4.07 -2.65 6.27
C VAL A 145 5.57 -2.64 6.52
N HIS A 146 6.00 -3.15 7.68
CA HIS A 146 7.41 -3.16 8.08
C HIS A 146 8.10 -1.79 7.94
N SER A 147 7.36 -0.72 8.23
CA SER A 147 7.80 0.66 8.05
C SER A 147 7.28 1.59 9.14
N ALA A 148 8.13 2.52 9.57
CA ALA A 148 7.80 3.58 10.52
C ALA A 148 7.21 4.84 9.84
N ASP A 149 7.38 4.98 8.52
CA ASP A 149 6.94 6.13 7.73
C ASP A 149 6.04 5.71 6.55
N LEU A 150 5.38 6.71 5.94
CA LEU A 150 4.41 6.49 4.88
C LEU A 150 5.04 6.14 3.52
N TYR A 151 6.32 6.44 3.31
CA TYR A 151 7.02 6.18 2.05
C TYR A 151 7.73 4.82 2.03
N CYS A 152 7.64 4.05 3.12
CA CYS A 152 8.34 2.78 3.28
C CYS A 152 9.88 2.90 3.22
N GLU A 153 10.41 4.06 3.63
CA GLU A 153 11.86 4.34 3.62
C GLU A 153 12.55 3.97 4.94
N VAL A 154 11.81 3.91 6.04
CA VAL A 154 12.31 3.65 7.39
C VAL A 154 11.79 2.30 7.88
N PRO A 155 12.59 1.21 7.78
CA PRO A 155 12.17 -0.11 8.22
C PRO A 155 11.73 -0.17 9.69
N ALA A 156 10.72 -0.98 9.98
CA ALA A 156 10.23 -1.25 11.33
C ALA A 156 9.68 -2.67 11.45
N ASP A 157 9.50 -3.15 12.68
CA ASP A 157 8.80 -4.39 13.03
C ASP A 157 7.28 -4.20 13.18
N THR A 158 6.77 -3.02 12.79
CA THR A 158 5.36 -2.65 12.92
C THR A 158 4.76 -2.26 11.57
N HIS A 159 3.43 -2.24 11.57
CA HIS A 159 2.58 -1.80 10.47
C HIS A 159 1.75 -0.62 10.95
N THR A 160 1.67 0.42 10.12
CA THR A 160 0.96 1.66 10.46
C THR A 160 -0.17 1.87 9.47
N LEU A 161 -1.40 2.03 10.00
CA LEU A 161 -2.55 2.47 9.21
C LEU A 161 -2.59 4.00 9.23
N TYR A 162 -2.46 4.58 8.04
CA TYR A 162 -2.63 5.99 7.74
C TYR A 162 -4.02 6.23 7.14
N VAL A 163 -4.60 7.36 7.52
CA VAL A 163 -5.85 7.88 6.97
C VAL A 163 -5.54 9.30 6.51
N HIS A 164 -5.59 9.50 5.20
CA HIS A 164 -5.26 10.77 4.58
C HIS A 164 -6.51 11.65 4.54
N VAL A 165 -6.35 12.93 4.90
CA VAL A 165 -7.40 13.97 4.88
C VAL A 165 -6.78 15.28 4.42
N GLY A 166 -7.60 16.29 4.11
CA GLY A 166 -7.09 17.59 3.70
C GLY A 166 -6.25 18.32 4.79
N PRO A 167 -5.40 19.30 4.41
CA PRO A 167 -4.49 20.07 5.29
C PRO A 167 -5.08 20.66 6.56
N HIS A 168 -6.38 20.93 6.55
CA HIS A 168 -7.10 21.60 7.62
C HIS A 168 -8.27 20.77 8.14
N GLU A 169 -8.25 19.47 7.85
CA GLU A 169 -9.32 18.53 8.19
C GLU A 169 -8.90 17.58 9.34
N ALA A 170 -8.06 18.04 10.28
CA ALA A 170 -7.68 17.23 11.44
C ALA A 170 -8.90 16.70 12.21
N ALA A 171 -9.94 17.54 12.35
CA ALA A 171 -11.22 17.12 12.95
C ALA A 171 -11.92 15.99 12.17
N ARG A 172 -11.75 15.92 10.85
CA ARG A 172 -12.22 14.79 10.04
C ARG A 172 -11.46 13.51 10.39
N ALA A 173 -10.13 13.58 10.50
CA ALA A 173 -9.32 12.41 10.84
C ALA A 173 -9.73 11.84 12.22
N ASP A 174 -9.91 12.70 13.22
CA ASP A 174 -10.40 12.29 14.53
C ASP A 174 -11.81 11.67 14.45
N TRP A 175 -12.70 12.28 13.66
CA TRP A 175 -14.05 11.76 13.46
C TRP A 175 -14.02 10.37 12.78
N ILE A 176 -13.26 10.20 11.69
CA ILE A 176 -13.10 8.92 10.99
C ILE A 176 -12.54 7.86 11.95
N ALA A 177 -11.51 8.20 12.72
CA ALA A 177 -10.93 7.30 13.70
C ALA A 177 -11.96 6.87 14.74
N ALA A 178 -12.74 7.81 15.29
CA ALA A 178 -13.80 7.52 16.25
C ALA A 178 -14.88 6.58 15.67
N GLN A 179 -15.34 6.82 14.44
CA GLN A 179 -16.30 5.93 13.75
C GLN A 179 -15.75 4.51 13.56
N ALA A 180 -14.44 4.35 13.39
CA ALA A 180 -13.77 3.05 13.27
C ALA A 180 -13.41 2.41 14.63
N GLY A 181 -13.71 3.08 15.76
CA GLY A 181 -13.30 2.65 17.10
C GLY A 181 -11.79 2.73 17.33
N LEU A 182 -11.16 3.76 16.79
CA LEU A 182 -9.73 4.05 16.83
C LEU A 182 -9.49 5.46 17.39
N HIS A 183 -8.21 5.78 17.61
CA HIS A 183 -7.74 7.12 17.93
C HIS A 183 -6.50 7.45 17.08
N VAL A 184 -6.29 8.73 16.79
CA VAL A 184 -5.11 9.24 16.10
C VAL A 184 -3.92 9.21 17.07
N ILE A 185 -2.74 8.74 16.60
CA ILE A 185 -1.55 8.49 17.44
C ILE A 185 -0.33 9.33 17.06
N GLY A 186 -0.42 10.17 16.02
CA GLY A 186 0.68 10.98 15.52
C GLY A 186 0.17 12.33 15.02
N PRO A 187 1.07 13.31 14.85
CA PRO A 187 0.69 14.58 14.24
C PRO A 187 0.21 14.33 12.80
N GLY A 188 -0.70 15.19 12.31
CA GLY A 188 -0.96 15.25 10.87
C GLY A 188 0.34 15.64 10.17
N VAL A 189 0.86 14.77 9.31
CA VAL A 189 1.99 15.10 8.44
C VAL A 189 1.38 15.74 7.19
N TRP A 190 1.82 16.95 6.86
CA TRP A 190 1.40 17.63 5.64
C TRP A 190 2.62 17.86 4.78
N ASP A 191 2.68 17.18 3.64
CA ASP A 191 3.74 17.38 2.66
C ASP A 191 3.22 18.38 1.62
N GLY A 192 3.91 19.52 1.59
CA GLY A 192 3.61 20.77 0.89
C GLY A 192 3.15 20.67 -0.56
#